data_AF-A0A2D5Z3A7-F1
#
_entry.id   AF-A0A2D5Z3A7-F1
#
_cell.length_a   1.000
_cell.length_b   1.000
_cell.length_c   1.000
_cell.angle_alpha   90.00
_cell.angle_beta   90.00
_cell.angle_gamma   90.00
#
_symmetry.space_group_name_H-M   'P 1'
#
loop_
_entity.id
_entity.type
_entity.pdbx_description
1 polymer ?
#
loop_
_entity_poly.entity_id
_entity_poly.type
_entity_poly.pdbx_seq_one_letter_code
_entity_poly.pdbx_strand_id
1 'polypeptide(L)'
;MIGKRMGAALLVSAGLVTGVTLAALAAPMLSEKPRLSDEVASLAGIEAVALSINQFPSALRELGSSAEDVRRRWTTRLEKAGIRVVEGRNRPELWLSVRAGARPGAGDLFAYGIQFKLVQPAHIDRLDRDLMVPTYATGGYGMARSGDLSTHIEHMLDARIKAFIDLVRDATELTRSEQITRPQKP
;
A
#
# COMPACT_ATOMS: atom_id res chain seq x y z
N MET A 1 -74.33 -24.45 41.33
CA MET A 1 -73.25 -25.35 40.84
C MET A 1 -72.42 -24.58 39.83
N ILE A 2 -71.32 -23.99 40.30
CA ILE A 2 -70.36 -23.22 39.51
C ILE A 2 -69.02 -23.90 39.74
N GLY A 3 -68.33 -24.31 38.69
CA GLY A 3 -67.01 -24.89 38.86
C GLY A 3 -66.37 -25.37 37.57
N LYS A 4 -65.21 -24.77 37.29
CA LYS A 4 -64.12 -25.23 36.42
C LYS A 4 -64.31 -24.94 34.92
N ARG A 5 -63.54 -23.95 34.45
CA ARG A 5 -62.70 -24.00 33.23
C ARG A 5 -61.99 -22.66 33.02
N MET A 6 -60.93 -22.40 33.77
CA MET A 6 -59.95 -21.36 33.47
C MET A 6 -58.58 -21.90 33.87
N GLY A 7 -57.78 -22.29 32.88
CA GLY A 7 -56.45 -22.82 33.13
C GLY A 7 -55.92 -23.61 31.93
N ALA A 8 -55.73 -22.96 30.79
CA ALA A 8 -54.98 -23.56 29.68
C ALA A 8 -54.50 -22.58 28.59
N ALA A 9 -54.72 -21.27 28.70
CA ALA A 9 -54.53 -20.35 27.55
C ALA A 9 -53.38 -19.34 27.69
N LEU A 10 -52.50 -19.46 28.69
CA LEU A 10 -51.54 -18.40 29.06
C LEU A 10 -50.07 -18.85 29.12
N LEU A 11 -49.71 -19.93 28.43
CA LEU A 11 -48.34 -20.47 28.41
C LEU A 11 -47.71 -20.58 27.01
N VAL A 12 -48.38 -20.14 25.94
CA VAL A 12 -47.85 -20.24 24.57
C VAL A 12 -47.25 -18.91 24.08
N SER A 13 -47.60 -17.77 24.69
CA SER A 13 -47.19 -16.44 24.23
C SER A 13 -45.76 -16.04 24.66
N ALA A 14 -45.17 -16.71 25.65
CA ALA A 14 -43.85 -16.37 26.18
C ALA A 14 -42.69 -17.01 25.41
N GLY A 15 -42.93 -18.08 24.63
CA GLY A 15 -41.87 -18.78 23.88
C GLY A 15 -41.47 -18.10 22.58
N LEU A 16 -42.38 -17.34 21.95
CA LEU A 16 -42.15 -16.73 20.63
C LEU A 16 -41.37 -15.41 20.69
N VAL A 17 -41.41 -14.69 21.81
CA VAL A 17 -40.68 -13.41 21.96
C VAL A 17 -39.20 -13.63 22.29
N THR A 18 -38.86 -14.72 23.00
CA THR A 18 -37.45 -15.00 23.35
C THR A 18 -36.64 -15.52 22.15
N GLY A 19 -37.26 -16.23 21.20
CA GLY A 19 -36.58 -16.77 20.02
C GLY A 19 -36.08 -15.70 19.03
N VAL A 20 -36.84 -14.61 18.85
CA VAL A 20 -36.45 -13.52 17.91
C VAL A 20 -35.28 -12.70 18.45
N THR A 21 -35.14 -12.59 19.77
CA THR A 21 -34.08 -11.78 20.40
C THR A 21 -32.70 -12.43 20.28
N LEU A 22 -32.62 -13.77 20.30
CA LEU A 22 -31.38 -14.51 20.05
C LEU A 22 -30.94 -14.49 18.59
N ALA A 23 -31.89 -14.45 17.63
CA ALA A 23 -31.58 -14.30 16.22
C ALA A 23 -31.03 -12.90 15.87
N ALA A 24 -31.44 -11.86 16.60
CA ALA A 24 -30.92 -10.49 16.42
C ALA A 24 -29.47 -10.32 16.92
N LEU A 25 -29.04 -11.11 17.91
CA LEU A 25 -27.64 -11.15 18.38
C LEU A 25 -26.76 -12.06 17.51
N ALA A 26 -27.36 -12.92 16.70
CA ALA A 26 -26.69 -13.75 15.70
C ALA A 26 -26.76 -13.14 14.29
N ALA A 27 -27.08 -11.84 14.16
CA ALA A 27 -26.83 -11.14 12.92
C ALA A 27 -25.31 -11.26 12.65
N PRO A 28 -24.88 -11.95 11.58
CA PRO A 28 -23.46 -12.04 11.29
C PRO A 28 -22.98 -10.60 11.16
N MET A 29 -22.03 -10.21 12.01
CA MET A 29 -21.21 -9.04 11.74
C MET A 29 -20.45 -9.38 10.46
N LEU A 30 -21.13 -9.18 9.32
CA LEU A 30 -20.58 -9.17 7.99
C LEU A 30 -19.57 -8.04 8.04
N SER A 31 -18.36 -8.43 8.44
CA SER A 31 -17.20 -7.57 8.38
C SER A 31 -17.14 -7.15 6.93
N GLU A 32 -17.28 -5.85 6.66
CA GLU A 32 -17.11 -5.34 5.31
C GLU A 32 -15.79 -5.92 4.81
N LYS A 33 -15.82 -6.56 3.63
CA LYS A 33 -14.60 -7.14 3.05
C LYS A 33 -13.55 -6.05 3.06
N PRO A 34 -12.35 -6.31 3.62
CA PRO A 34 -11.31 -5.28 3.70
C PRO A 34 -11.07 -4.74 2.30
N ARG A 35 -11.42 -3.47 2.08
CA ARG A 35 -11.16 -2.77 0.83
C ARG A 35 -9.75 -2.22 0.89
N LEU A 36 -8.98 -2.43 -0.17
CA LEU A 36 -7.70 -1.74 -0.34
C LEU A 36 -7.96 -0.24 -0.41
N SER A 37 -7.05 0.56 0.15
CA SER A 37 -7.01 1.99 -0.14
C SER A 37 -6.78 2.20 -1.63
N ASP A 38 -7.37 3.24 -2.23
CA ASP A 38 -7.24 3.55 -3.66
C ASP A 38 -5.77 3.65 -4.11
N GLU A 39 -4.90 4.17 -3.24
CA GLU A 39 -3.45 4.24 -3.50
C GLU A 39 -2.83 2.85 -3.73
N VAL A 40 -3.22 1.85 -2.93
CA VAL A 40 -2.75 0.46 -3.07
C VAL A 40 -3.44 -0.23 -4.24
N ALA A 41 -4.75 0.02 -4.43
CA ALA A 41 -5.49 -0.52 -5.57
C ALA A 41 -4.89 -0.04 -6.91
N SER A 42 -4.36 1.19 -6.95
CA SER A 42 -3.67 1.75 -8.13
C SER A 42 -2.39 1.01 -8.54
N LEU A 43 -1.87 0.13 -7.67
CA LEU A 43 -0.69 -0.70 -7.93
C LEU A 43 -1.04 -2.01 -8.65
N ALA A 44 -2.32 -2.35 -8.78
CA ALA A 44 -2.75 -3.58 -9.42
C ALA A 44 -2.37 -3.60 -10.91
N GLY A 45 -1.79 -4.71 -11.37
CA GLY A 45 -1.45 -4.91 -12.78
C GLY A 45 -0.22 -4.17 -13.26
N ILE A 46 0.64 -3.65 -12.37
CA ILE A 46 1.94 -3.10 -12.76
C ILE A 46 2.85 -4.22 -13.28
N GLU A 47 3.07 -4.25 -14.59
CA GLU A 47 3.97 -5.20 -15.26
C GLU A 47 5.32 -4.58 -15.65
N ALA A 48 5.39 -3.25 -15.72
CA ALA A 48 6.58 -2.53 -16.13
C ALA A 48 6.64 -1.14 -15.48
N VAL A 49 7.83 -0.72 -15.06
CA VAL A 49 8.09 0.61 -14.50
C VAL A 49 9.37 1.22 -15.07
N ALA A 50 9.40 2.53 -15.21
CA ALA A 50 10.64 3.29 -15.33
C ALA A 50 11.22 3.56 -13.92
N LEU A 51 12.55 3.52 -13.79
CA LEU A 51 13.22 3.84 -12.53
C LEU A 51 13.84 5.23 -12.58
N SER A 52 13.51 6.05 -11.59
CA SER A 52 13.98 7.42 -11.46
C SER A 52 14.56 7.63 -10.08
N ILE A 53 15.88 7.51 -9.99
CA ILE A 53 16.61 7.67 -8.75
C ILE A 53 17.35 8.99 -8.84
N ASN A 54 16.89 9.97 -8.07
CA ASN A 54 17.53 11.27 -8.01
C ASN A 54 18.95 11.19 -7.45
N GLN A 55 19.73 12.24 -7.67
CA GLN A 55 21.09 12.35 -7.18
C GLN A 55 21.13 12.12 -5.65
N PHE A 56 21.99 11.19 -5.25
CA PHE A 56 22.24 10.91 -3.84
C PHE A 56 22.98 12.09 -3.18
N PRO A 57 22.67 12.40 -1.90
CA PRO A 57 23.42 13.37 -1.13
C PRO A 57 24.92 13.06 -1.17
N SER A 58 25.78 14.09 -1.22
CA SER A 58 27.24 13.91 -1.28
C SER A 58 27.77 13.02 -0.16
N ALA A 59 27.23 13.17 1.06
CA ALA A 59 27.56 12.36 2.22
C ALA A 59 27.37 10.84 1.99
N LEU A 60 26.39 10.42 1.18
CA LEU A 60 26.21 9.01 0.84
C LEU A 60 27.19 8.53 -0.23
N ARG A 61 27.53 9.39 -1.19
CA ARG A 61 28.52 9.07 -2.22
C ARG A 61 29.90 8.87 -1.63
N GLU A 62 30.28 9.70 -0.64
CA GLU A 62 31.53 9.58 0.11
C GLU A 62 31.61 8.26 0.89
N LEU A 63 30.46 7.69 1.28
CA LEU A 63 30.35 6.39 1.94
C LEU A 63 30.21 5.22 0.94
N GLY A 64 30.43 5.45 -0.35
CA GLY A 64 30.42 4.41 -1.39
C GLY A 64 29.04 4.01 -1.90
N SER A 65 27.95 4.68 -1.48
CA SER A 65 26.61 4.42 -2.02
C SER A 65 26.33 5.33 -3.22
N SER A 66 26.07 4.73 -4.39
CA SER A 66 25.69 5.47 -5.60
C SER A 66 24.23 5.26 -6.01
N ALA A 67 23.69 6.20 -6.78
CA ALA A 67 22.39 6.05 -7.41
C ALA A 67 22.40 4.90 -8.44
N GLU A 68 23.51 4.65 -9.13
CA GLU A 68 23.65 3.52 -10.05
C GLU A 68 23.58 2.17 -9.34
N ASP A 69 24.17 2.05 -8.14
CA ASP A 69 24.12 0.80 -7.37
C ASP A 69 22.70 0.50 -6.90
N VAL A 70 21.99 1.51 -6.43
CA VAL A 70 20.57 1.37 -6.05
C VAL A 70 19.73 1.01 -7.27
N ARG A 71 19.96 1.67 -8.41
CA ARG A 71 19.30 1.35 -9.69
C ARG A 71 19.50 -0.12 -10.04
N ARG A 72 20.75 -0.58 -10.08
CA ARG A 72 21.10 -1.96 -10.42
C ARG A 72 20.42 -2.96 -9.47
N ARG A 73 20.53 -2.75 -8.16
CA ARG A 73 19.91 -3.61 -7.14
C ARG A 73 18.39 -3.67 -7.28
N TRP A 74 17.74 -2.53 -7.50
CA TRP A 74 16.28 -2.46 -7.65
C TRP A 74 15.80 -3.08 -8.95
N THR A 75 16.50 -2.85 -10.06
CA THR A 75 16.21 -3.51 -11.34
C THR A 75 16.19 -5.02 -11.18
N THR A 76 17.26 -5.60 -10.61
CA THR A 76 17.32 -7.04 -10.37
C THR A 76 16.16 -7.55 -9.51
N ARG A 77 15.77 -6.81 -8.46
CA ARG A 77 14.66 -7.21 -7.57
C ARG A 77 13.30 -7.13 -8.26
N LEU A 78 13.04 -6.06 -9.00
CA LEU A 78 11.81 -5.88 -9.76
C LEU A 78 11.66 -6.93 -10.84
N GLU A 79 12.72 -7.17 -11.62
CA GLU A 79 12.72 -8.18 -12.68
C GLU A 79 12.51 -9.59 -12.13
N LYS A 80 13.15 -9.93 -10.99
CA LYS A 80 12.92 -11.20 -10.29
C LYS A 80 11.47 -11.35 -9.81
N ALA A 81 10.78 -10.24 -9.54
CA ALA A 81 9.36 -10.23 -9.18
C ALA A 81 8.41 -10.18 -10.38
N GLY A 82 8.92 -10.23 -11.61
CA GLY A 82 8.12 -10.17 -12.84
C GLY A 82 7.74 -8.75 -13.28
N ILE A 83 8.31 -7.71 -12.67
CA ILE A 83 8.10 -6.31 -13.05
C ILE A 83 9.29 -5.85 -13.91
N ARG A 84 9.05 -5.57 -15.18
CA ARG A 84 10.11 -5.14 -16.11
C ARG A 84 10.55 -3.71 -15.81
N VAL A 85 11.86 -3.45 -15.84
CA VAL A 85 12.37 -2.08 -15.84
C VAL A 85 12.50 -1.60 -17.28
N VAL A 86 11.76 -0.56 -17.63
CA VAL A 86 11.71 -0.02 -18.99
C VAL A 86 12.16 1.44 -19.03
N GLU A 87 12.61 1.88 -20.19
CA GLU A 87 12.85 3.30 -20.47
C GLU A 87 11.67 3.91 -21.24
N GLY A 88 11.52 5.23 -21.17
CA GLY A 88 10.55 5.97 -21.97
C GLY A 88 9.66 6.91 -21.17
N ARG A 89 8.97 7.78 -21.90
CA ARG A 89 7.96 8.70 -21.34
C ARG A 89 6.60 8.00 -21.28
N ASN A 90 5.68 8.55 -20.47
CA ASN A 90 4.29 8.06 -20.35
C ASN A 90 4.18 6.59 -19.90
N ARG A 91 5.10 6.14 -19.06
CA ARG A 91 5.06 4.84 -18.38
C ARG A 91 4.95 5.08 -16.88
N PRO A 92 4.38 4.14 -16.10
CA PRO A 92 4.53 4.16 -14.65
C PRO A 92 6.00 4.35 -14.27
N GLU A 93 6.29 5.34 -13.44
CA GLU A 93 7.65 5.72 -13.03
C GLU A 93 7.76 5.60 -11.51
N LEU A 94 8.66 4.73 -11.07
CA LEU A 94 9.03 4.59 -9.68
C LEU A 94 10.16 5.56 -9.35
N TRP A 95 9.82 6.56 -8.55
CA TRP A 95 10.70 7.65 -8.21
C TRP A 95 11.21 7.55 -6.78
N LEU A 96 12.53 7.64 -6.62
CA LEU A 96 13.23 7.65 -5.35
C LEU A 96 14.00 8.97 -5.18
N SER A 97 13.78 9.64 -4.06
CA SER A 97 14.64 10.73 -3.60
C SER A 97 15.11 10.48 -2.18
N VAL A 98 16.42 10.58 -2.01
CA VAL A 98 17.07 10.53 -0.70
C VAL A 98 17.63 11.92 -0.41
N ARG A 99 17.36 12.43 0.79
CA ARG A 99 17.93 13.66 1.32
C ARG A 99 18.64 13.32 2.60
N ALA A 100 19.84 13.87 2.82
CA ALA A 100 20.58 13.72 4.05
C ALA A 100 21.38 14.99 4.31
N GLY A 101 21.48 15.41 5.57
CA GLY A 101 22.23 16.58 5.96
C GLY A 101 22.66 16.51 7.42
N ALA A 102 23.88 16.99 7.68
CA ALA A 102 24.35 17.20 9.05
C ALA A 102 23.54 18.33 9.69
N ARG A 103 23.19 18.19 10.97
CA ARG A 103 22.55 19.26 11.73
C ARG A 103 23.64 20.14 12.36
N PRO A 104 23.66 21.46 12.12
CA PRO A 104 24.62 22.36 12.75
C PRO A 104 24.62 22.21 14.27
N GLY A 105 25.79 22.00 14.87
CA GLY A 105 25.95 21.83 16.32
C GLY A 105 25.60 20.43 16.87
N ALA A 106 25.23 19.47 16.03
CA ALA A 106 24.86 18.11 16.46
C ALA A 106 25.98 17.06 16.30
N GLY A 107 27.23 17.49 16.11
CA GLY A 107 28.38 16.60 15.94
C GLY A 107 28.29 15.78 14.65
N ASP A 108 28.44 14.46 14.77
CA ASP A 108 28.43 13.47 13.68
C ASP A 108 27.03 13.00 13.27
N LEU A 109 25.97 13.64 13.77
CA LEU A 109 24.59 13.25 13.54
C LEU A 109 24.03 13.84 12.23
N PHE A 110 23.51 12.95 11.37
CA PHE A 110 22.83 13.29 10.13
C PHE A 110 21.34 13.02 10.27
N ALA A 111 20.51 13.98 9.83
CA ALA A 111 19.11 13.75 9.57
C ALA A 111 18.94 13.37 8.10
N TYR A 112 18.09 12.38 7.83
CA TYR A 112 17.82 11.95 6.47
C TYR A 112 16.33 11.69 6.25
N GLY A 113 15.92 11.79 4.98
CA GLY A 113 14.56 11.55 4.51
C GLY A 113 14.58 10.80 3.20
N ILE A 114 13.72 9.81 3.07
CA ILE A 114 13.54 9.01 1.86
C ILE A 114 12.10 9.22 1.39
N GLN A 115 11.95 9.60 0.13
CA GLN A 115 10.67 9.69 -0.55
C GLN A 115 10.64 8.67 -1.69
N PHE A 116 9.60 7.85 -1.70
CA PHE A 116 9.34 6.79 -2.65
C PHE A 116 7.95 7.01 -3.23
N LYS A 117 7.81 7.18 -4.55
CA LYS A 117 6.50 7.41 -5.17
C LYS A 117 6.38 6.68 -6.50
N LEU A 118 5.18 6.23 -6.83
CA LEU A 118 4.82 5.78 -8.16
C LEU A 118 4.04 6.89 -8.85
N VAL A 119 4.53 7.35 -9.99
CA VAL A 119 3.86 8.31 -10.87
C VAL A 119 3.31 7.54 -12.06
N GLN A 120 2.04 7.67 -12.36
CA GLN A 120 1.38 6.91 -13.43
C GLN A 120 0.67 7.84 -14.41
N PRO A 121 0.55 7.46 -15.69
CA PRO A 121 -0.34 8.17 -16.61
C PRO A 121 -1.79 8.00 -16.14
N ALA A 122 -2.52 9.11 -16.09
CA ALA A 122 -3.95 9.13 -15.84
C ALA A 122 -4.62 10.14 -16.77
N HIS A 123 -5.76 9.74 -17.33
CA HIS A 123 -6.61 10.63 -18.10
C HIS A 123 -7.45 11.49 -17.15
N ILE A 124 -7.49 12.81 -17.38
CA ILE A 124 -8.30 13.74 -16.60
C ILE A 124 -9.46 14.25 -17.45
N ASP A 125 -10.64 13.62 -17.31
CA ASP A 125 -11.83 13.88 -18.13
C ASP A 125 -12.17 15.36 -18.29
N ARG A 126 -12.14 16.13 -17.19
CA ARG A 126 -12.47 17.56 -17.18
C ARG A 126 -11.54 18.41 -18.06
N LEU A 127 -10.31 17.94 -18.28
CA LEU A 127 -9.28 18.64 -19.03
C LEU A 127 -9.00 18.00 -20.39
N ASP A 128 -9.62 16.86 -20.69
CA ASP A 128 -9.38 16.05 -21.88
C ASP A 128 -7.88 15.87 -22.18
N ARG A 129 -7.11 15.46 -21.17
CA ARG A 129 -5.66 15.29 -21.29
C ARG A 129 -5.11 14.24 -20.35
N ASP A 130 -4.03 13.60 -20.79
CA ASP A 130 -3.26 12.66 -20.00
C ASP A 130 -2.19 13.40 -19.18
N LEU A 131 -2.11 13.10 -17.89
CA LEU A 131 -1.11 13.63 -16.97
C LEU A 131 -0.38 12.50 -16.25
N MET A 132 0.89 12.74 -15.94
CA MET A 132 1.64 11.91 -15.00
C MET A 132 1.29 12.36 -13.59
N VAL A 133 0.56 11.52 -12.84
CA VAL A 133 0.08 11.83 -11.49
C VAL A 133 0.68 10.87 -10.46
N PRO A 134 1.06 11.35 -9.27
CA PRO A 134 1.44 10.46 -8.17
C PRO A 134 0.20 9.68 -7.73
N THR A 135 0.28 8.36 -7.77
CA THR A 135 -0.82 7.44 -7.41
C THR A 135 -0.51 6.64 -6.15
N TYR A 136 0.78 6.52 -5.82
CA TYR A 136 1.25 5.95 -4.57
C TYR A 136 2.45 6.75 -4.08
N ALA A 137 2.47 7.08 -2.79
CA ALA A 137 3.60 7.77 -2.17
C ALA A 137 3.82 7.24 -0.76
N THR A 138 5.08 6.96 -0.44
CA THR A 138 5.49 6.62 0.91
C THR A 138 6.86 7.23 1.20
N GLY A 139 7.21 7.30 2.46
CA GLY A 139 8.48 7.86 2.85
C GLY A 139 8.83 7.52 4.28
N GLY A 140 10.00 7.96 4.68
CA GLY A 140 10.46 7.83 6.05
C GLY A 140 11.54 8.84 6.34
N TYR A 141 11.67 9.18 7.61
CA TYR A 141 12.71 10.06 8.12
C TYR A 141 13.47 9.31 9.19
N GLY A 142 14.72 9.65 9.36
CA GLY A 142 15.56 9.07 10.39
C GLY A 142 16.72 9.97 10.74
N MET A 143 17.45 9.55 11.77
CA MET A 143 18.73 10.12 12.14
C MET A 143 19.74 8.99 12.32
N ALA A 144 20.97 9.22 11.90
CA ALA A 144 22.07 8.27 12.05
C ALA A 144 23.38 9.03 12.22
N ARG A 145 24.34 8.43 12.91
CA ARG A 145 25.72 8.92 12.90
C ARG A 145 26.32 8.69 11.52
N SER A 146 27.35 9.47 11.16
CA SER A 146 28.03 9.35 9.86
C SER A 146 28.48 7.91 9.54
N GLY A 147 28.99 7.18 10.54
CA GLY A 147 29.44 5.80 10.38
C GLY A 147 28.34 4.79 10.06
N ASP A 148 27.10 5.05 10.49
CA ASP A 148 25.96 4.14 10.33
C ASP A 148 24.97 4.59 9.24
N LEU A 149 25.15 5.81 8.72
CA LEU A 149 24.20 6.46 7.82
C LEU A 149 23.92 5.64 6.56
N SER A 150 24.98 5.13 5.93
CA SER A 150 24.85 4.31 4.72
C SER A 150 24.03 3.05 5.00
N THR A 151 24.40 2.28 6.02
CA THR A 151 23.70 1.05 6.42
C THR A 151 22.22 1.30 6.73
N HIS A 152 21.91 2.36 7.46
CA HIS A 152 20.52 2.71 7.79
C HIS A 152 19.69 3.03 6.54
N ILE A 153 20.25 3.82 5.62
CA ILE A 153 19.57 4.18 4.39
C ILE A 153 19.42 2.96 3.48
N GLU A 154 20.45 2.12 3.35
CA GLU A 154 20.36 0.89 2.56
C GLU A 154 19.30 -0.07 3.07
N HIS A 155 19.24 -0.32 4.38
CA HIS A 155 18.18 -1.13 4.98
C HIS A 155 16.79 -0.57 4.71
N MET A 156 16.61 0.76 4.81
CA MET A 156 15.33 1.38 4.48
C MET A 156 14.98 1.25 3.00
N LEU A 157 15.92 1.49 2.08
CA LEU A 157 15.69 1.35 0.64
C LEU A 157 15.30 -0.09 0.30
N ASP A 158 15.96 -1.06 0.92
CA ASP A 158 15.69 -2.48 0.73
C ASP A 158 14.31 -2.90 1.24
N ALA A 159 13.93 -2.44 2.43
CA ALA A 159 12.61 -2.68 2.97
C ALA A 159 11.51 -2.04 2.09
N ARG A 160 11.75 -0.84 1.54
CA ARG A 160 10.77 -0.12 0.72
C ARG A 160 10.54 -0.79 -0.63
N ILE A 161 11.59 -1.21 -1.33
CA ILE A 161 11.40 -1.90 -2.61
C ILE A 161 10.72 -3.27 -2.42
N LYS A 162 11.05 -3.97 -1.33
CA LYS A 162 10.36 -5.23 -0.96
C LYS A 162 8.88 -4.98 -0.72
N ALA A 163 8.54 -4.00 0.12
CA ALA A 163 7.15 -3.67 0.43
C ALA A 163 6.37 -3.24 -0.81
N PHE A 164 6.99 -2.48 -1.72
CA PHE A 164 6.36 -2.12 -3.00
C PHE A 164 6.02 -3.36 -3.85
N ILE A 165 6.96 -4.30 -4.00
CA ILE A 165 6.73 -5.54 -4.75
C ILE A 165 5.59 -6.36 -4.13
N ASP A 166 5.57 -6.49 -2.80
CA ASP A 166 4.51 -7.21 -2.10
C ASP A 166 3.15 -6.53 -2.34
N LEU A 167 3.07 -5.19 -2.23
CA LEU A 167 1.84 -4.44 -2.47
C LEU A 167 1.33 -4.58 -3.92
N VAL A 168 2.22 -4.57 -4.92
CA VAL A 168 1.82 -4.80 -6.33
C VAL A 168 1.20 -6.19 -6.51
N ARG A 169 1.80 -7.22 -5.91
CA ARG A 169 1.26 -8.59 -5.96
C ARG A 169 -0.12 -8.65 -5.30
N ASP A 170 -0.21 -8.18 -4.07
CA ASP A 170 -1.43 -8.28 -3.26
C ASP A 170 -2.59 -7.49 -3.92
N ALA A 171 -2.31 -6.28 -4.44
CA ALA A 171 -3.27 -5.47 -5.18
C ALA A 171 -3.75 -6.17 -6.47
N THR A 172 -2.84 -6.86 -7.17
CA THR A 172 -3.17 -7.60 -8.40
C THR A 172 -4.04 -8.82 -8.12
N GLU A 173 -3.73 -9.59 -7.06
CA GLU A 173 -4.49 -10.78 -6.68
C GLU A 173 -5.91 -10.44 -6.19
N LEU A 174 -6.04 -9.38 -5.38
CA LEU A 174 -7.33 -8.90 -4.91
C LEU A 174 -8.21 -8.37 -6.05
N THR A 175 -7.63 -7.59 -6.97
CA THR A 175 -8.36 -7.08 -8.15
C THR A 175 -8.88 -8.22 -9.03
N ARG A 176 -8.08 -9.28 -9.25
CA ARG A 176 -8.53 -10.47 -10.00
C ARG A 176 -9.67 -11.19 -9.29
N SER A 177 -9.59 -11.32 -7.97
CA SER A 177 -10.62 -11.99 -7.16
C SER A 177 -11.96 -11.23 -7.18
N GLU A 178 -11.92 -9.90 -7.19
CA GLU A 178 -13.14 -9.08 -7.35
C GLU A 178 -13.78 -9.22 -8.73
N GLN A 179 -12.99 -9.31 -9.80
CA GLN A 179 -13.52 -9.47 -11.16
C GLN A 179 -14.26 -10.81 -11.36
N ILE A 180 -13.83 -11.88 -10.70
CA ILE A 180 -14.50 -13.19 -10.76
C ILE A 180 -15.86 -13.18 -10.06
N THR A 181 -16.01 -12.36 -9.01
CA THR A 181 -17.21 -12.38 -8.16
C THR A 181 -18.27 -11.36 -8.54
N ARG A 182 -17.94 -10.34 -9.35
CA ARG A 182 -18.95 -9.38 -9.84
C ARG A 182 -19.73 -10.03 -10.99
N PRO A 183 -21.06 -10.22 -10.86
CA PRO A 183 -21.88 -10.70 -11.96
C PRO A 183 -21.75 -9.73 -13.14
N GLN A 184 -21.48 -10.26 -14.34
CA GLN A 184 -21.46 -9.45 -15.55
C GLN A 184 -22.83 -8.79 -15.69
N LYS A 185 -22.87 -7.46 -15.58
CA LYS A 185 -24.09 -6.70 -15.81
C LYS A 185 -24.37 -6.78 -17.33
N PRO A 186 -25.53 -7.33 -17.75
CA PRO A 186 -25.89 -7.42 -19.15
C PRO A 186 -26.08 -6.04 -19.79
#